data_AF-A0A482T798-F1
#
_entry.id   AF-A0A482T798-F1
#
_cell.length_a   1.000
_cell.length_b   1.000
_cell.length_c   1.000
_cell.angle_alpha   90.00
_cell.angle_beta   90.00
_cell.angle_gamma   90.00
#
_symmetry.space_group_name_H-M   'P 1'
#
loop_
_entity.id
_entity.type
_entity.pdbx_description
1 polymer ?
#
loop_
_entity_poly.entity_id
_entity_poly.type
_entity_poly.pdbx_seq_one_letter_code
_entity_poly.pdbx_strand_id
1 'polypeptide(L)'
;MISVAVVDAETPGNVGTIARSMKNFGLSELLLVDPPELDPDGEAYGFAGQARDDILPNARTVTFDEIVENYHTVACTATTNEDPANHVRYPATTPADLADSLQDVEGDICVVFGRERVGLSNDELARLDVICSIPASASYPVLNLGQAATIVLYELRELTVAETQHPEELHTLAETPAVEGLHEEFDRFLGAIGHPEEKQHKARRLFRRVLGRAQPTGRETKTLRGLFRQARQRIERAEDD
;
A
#
# COMPACT_ATOMS: atom_id res chain seq x y z
N MET A 1 -12.42 -7.00 15.22
CA MET A 1 -12.60 -5.74 14.45
C MET A 1 -11.31 -4.92 14.55
N ILE A 2 -11.03 -3.97 13.66
CA ILE A 2 -9.90 -3.02 13.83
C ILE A 2 -10.46 -1.60 13.99
N SER A 3 -10.18 -1.00 15.13
CA SER A 3 -10.56 0.36 15.51
C SER A 3 -9.32 1.26 15.55
N VAL A 4 -9.51 2.57 15.39
CA VAL A 4 -8.42 3.55 15.44
C VAL A 4 -8.66 4.48 16.61
N ALA A 5 -7.69 4.59 17.52
CA ALA A 5 -7.71 5.55 18.61
C ALA A 5 -6.73 6.69 18.38
N VAL A 6 -7.15 7.91 18.70
CA VAL A 6 -6.30 9.10 18.73
C VAL A 6 -6.32 9.69 20.12
N VAL A 7 -5.15 9.78 20.74
CA VAL A 7 -4.96 10.26 22.10
C VAL A 7 -4.48 11.71 22.08
N ASP A 8 -5.33 12.61 22.60
CA ASP A 8 -5.04 14.02 22.86
C ASP A 8 -4.52 14.73 21.60
N ALA A 9 -5.26 14.59 20.50
CA ALA A 9 -4.93 15.29 19.25
C ALA A 9 -5.00 16.80 19.47
N GLU A 10 -3.92 17.51 19.16
CA GLU A 10 -3.87 18.96 19.35
C GLU A 10 -4.64 19.70 18.25
N THR A 11 -4.72 19.12 17.05
CA THR A 11 -5.35 19.77 15.89
C THR A 11 -6.53 18.96 15.34
N PRO A 12 -7.73 19.56 15.21
CA PRO A 12 -8.87 18.91 14.56
C PRO A 12 -8.57 18.43 13.15
N GLY A 13 -7.74 19.16 12.40
CA GLY A 13 -7.35 18.77 11.04
C GLY A 13 -6.66 17.40 10.94
N ASN A 14 -5.84 17.00 11.91
CA ASN A 14 -5.26 15.66 11.93
C ASN A 14 -6.32 14.59 12.17
N VAL A 15 -7.29 14.83 13.06
CA VAL A 15 -8.42 13.91 13.27
C VAL A 15 -9.20 13.71 11.96
N GLY A 16 -9.46 14.79 11.22
CA GLY A 16 -10.07 14.71 9.89
C GLY A 16 -9.25 13.89 8.89
N THR A 17 -7.94 14.11 8.86
CA THR A 17 -7.02 13.38 7.95
C THR A 17 -6.94 11.89 8.29
N ILE A 18 -6.97 11.55 9.57
CA ILE A 18 -7.04 10.16 10.05
C ILE A 18 -8.37 9.53 9.63
N ALA A 19 -9.50 10.19 9.89
CA ALA A 19 -10.82 9.70 9.49
C ALA A 19 -10.90 9.45 7.97
N ARG A 20 -10.34 10.36 7.16
CA ARG A 20 -10.24 10.16 5.70
C ARG A 20 -9.42 8.91 5.36
N SER A 21 -8.29 8.72 6.03
CA SER A 21 -7.41 7.57 5.80
C SER A 21 -8.08 6.25 6.21
N MET A 22 -8.81 6.24 7.33
CA MET A 22 -9.63 5.11 7.76
C MET A 22 -10.61 4.71 6.66
N LYS A 23 -11.35 5.67 6.11
CA LYS A 23 -12.29 5.41 5.02
C LYS A 23 -11.62 4.87 3.76
N ASN A 24 -10.44 5.38 3.40
CA ASN A 24 -9.68 4.87 2.25
C ASN A 24 -9.28 3.40 2.42
N PHE A 25 -9.06 2.95 3.67
CA PHE A 25 -8.55 1.62 3.98
C PHE A 25 -9.56 0.75 4.73
N GLY A 26 -10.86 1.02 4.60
CA GLY A 26 -11.91 0.12 5.07
C GLY A 26 -12.14 0.10 6.59
N LEU A 27 -11.61 1.06 7.34
CA LEU A 27 -11.88 1.22 8.77
C LEU A 27 -12.97 2.26 9.01
N SER A 28 -13.80 2.05 10.02
CA SER A 28 -14.95 2.91 10.33
C SER A 28 -15.04 3.36 11.78
N GLU A 29 -14.43 2.63 12.72
CA GLU A 29 -14.54 2.95 14.15
C GLU A 29 -13.40 3.85 14.63
N LEU A 30 -13.73 5.12 14.88
CA LEU A 30 -12.82 6.13 15.42
C LEU A 30 -13.09 6.36 16.90
N LEU A 31 -12.06 6.13 17.72
CA LEU A 31 -12.04 6.36 19.16
C LEU A 31 -11.18 7.58 19.47
N LEU A 32 -11.65 8.43 20.37
CA LEU A 32 -10.99 9.68 20.71
C LEU A 32 -10.80 9.76 22.22
N VAL A 33 -9.56 9.91 22.66
CA VAL A 33 -9.23 10.20 24.06
C VAL A 33 -8.85 11.67 24.15
N ASP A 34 -9.54 12.43 24.99
CA ASP A 34 -9.34 13.88 25.15
C ASP A 34 -9.26 14.66 23.81
N PRO A 35 -10.24 14.51 22.90
CA PRO A 35 -10.18 15.18 21.60
C PRO A 35 -10.31 16.70 21.70
N PRO A 36 -9.83 17.44 20.69
CA PRO A 36 -10.17 18.84 20.53
C PRO A 36 -11.64 18.96 20.13
N GLU A 37 -12.19 20.18 20.16
CA GLU A 37 -13.55 20.42 19.67
C GLU A 37 -13.64 20.11 18.17
N LEU A 38 -14.61 19.27 17.78
CA LEU A 38 -14.83 18.84 16.40
C LEU A 38 -16.11 19.47 15.83
N ASP A 39 -16.03 20.74 15.44
CA ASP A 39 -17.12 21.45 14.77
C ASP A 39 -17.40 20.85 13.37
N PRO A 40 -18.65 20.48 13.04
CA PRO A 40 -19.08 20.07 11.69
C PRO A 40 -18.72 21.03 10.54
N ASP A 41 -18.57 22.33 10.85
CA ASP A 41 -18.13 23.37 9.91
C ASP A 41 -16.63 23.69 10.06
N GLY A 42 -15.91 22.96 10.91
CA GLY A 42 -14.50 23.14 11.24
C GLY A 42 -13.51 22.32 10.39
N GLU A 43 -12.23 22.41 10.76
CA GLU A 43 -11.12 21.81 9.98
C GLU A 43 -11.19 20.29 9.86
N ALA A 44 -11.60 19.58 10.93
CA ALA A 44 -11.71 18.13 10.91
C ALA A 44 -12.64 17.65 9.78
N TYR A 45 -13.85 18.22 9.72
CA TYR A 45 -14.83 17.91 8.69
C TYR A 45 -14.39 18.39 7.30
N GLY A 46 -13.67 19.52 7.23
CA GLY A 46 -13.04 20.01 6.01
C GLY A 46 -12.00 19.05 5.42
N PHE A 47 -11.20 18.37 6.26
CA PHE A 47 -10.13 17.46 5.81
C PHE A 47 -10.57 16.00 5.69
N ALA A 48 -11.70 15.62 6.27
CA ALA A 48 -12.20 14.24 6.27
C ALA A 48 -12.71 13.73 4.92
N GLY A 49 -12.96 14.60 3.94
CA GLY A 49 -13.60 14.19 2.69
C GLY A 49 -14.95 13.54 2.97
N GLN A 50 -15.21 12.34 2.42
CA GLN A 50 -16.44 11.60 2.67
C GLN A 50 -16.52 10.94 4.06
N ALA A 51 -15.43 10.91 4.83
CA ALA A 51 -15.45 10.38 6.19
C ALA A 51 -16.21 11.30 7.16
N ARG A 52 -16.53 12.52 6.71
CA ARG A 52 -17.38 13.48 7.42
C ARG A 52 -18.83 13.00 7.60
N ASP A 53 -19.29 12.06 6.76
CA ASP A 53 -20.68 11.63 6.73
C ASP A 53 -20.95 10.43 7.65
N ASP A 54 -19.92 9.65 7.97
CA ASP A 54 -20.07 8.35 8.64
C ASP A 54 -18.95 7.98 9.63
N ILE A 55 -17.75 8.55 9.57
CA ILE A 55 -16.70 8.26 10.57
C ILE A 55 -16.69 9.34 11.66
N LEU A 56 -16.54 10.61 11.27
CA LEU A 56 -16.51 11.70 12.26
C LEU A 56 -17.79 11.82 13.09
N PRO A 57 -19.01 11.72 12.52
CA PRO A 57 -20.24 11.81 13.31
C PRO A 57 -20.46 10.62 14.25
N ASN A 58 -19.83 9.48 13.95
CA ASN A 58 -19.92 8.25 14.74
C ASN A 58 -18.69 8.04 15.64
N ALA A 59 -17.74 8.98 15.66
CA ALA A 59 -16.56 8.90 16.51
C ALA A 59 -16.98 8.90 17.98
N ARG A 60 -16.40 8.01 18.77
CA ARG A 60 -16.71 7.87 20.20
C ARG A 60 -15.61 8.47 21.04
N THR A 61 -15.97 9.38 21.95
CA THR A 61 -15.06 9.80 23.01
C THR A 61 -15.01 8.71 24.08
N VAL A 62 -13.81 8.21 24.35
CA VAL A 62 -13.55 7.12 25.30
C VAL A 62 -12.40 7.50 26.22
N THR A 63 -12.21 6.74 27.30
CA THR A 63 -11.02 6.88 28.15
C THR A 63 -9.88 6.03 27.63
N PHE A 64 -8.63 6.37 27.97
CA PHE A 64 -7.48 5.52 27.66
C PHE A 64 -7.60 4.15 28.34
N ASP A 65 -8.14 4.11 29.57
CA ASP A 65 -8.38 2.86 30.30
C ASP A 65 -9.35 1.93 29.57
N GLU A 66 -10.43 2.48 28.99
CA GLU A 66 -11.37 1.71 28.17
C GLU A 66 -10.67 1.05 26.97
N ILE A 67 -9.72 1.72 26.33
CA ILE A 67 -8.97 1.14 25.21
C ILE A 67 -8.08 -0.01 25.70
N VAL A 68 -7.35 0.19 26.79
CA VAL A 68 -6.44 -0.83 27.34
C VAL A 68 -7.18 -2.06 27.86
N GLU A 69 -8.38 -1.90 28.40
CA GLU A 69 -9.14 -2.99 29.01
C GLU A 69 -9.93 -3.84 28.00
N ASN A 70 -10.27 -3.29 26.82
CA ASN A 70 -11.21 -3.93 25.89
C ASN A 70 -10.59 -4.35 24.56
N TYR A 71 -9.37 -3.94 24.24
CA TYR A 71 -8.76 -4.18 22.92
C TYR A 71 -7.37 -4.80 23.04
N HIS A 72 -6.98 -5.56 22.02
CA HIS A 72 -5.59 -5.82 21.73
C HIS A 72 -4.98 -4.59 21.07
N THR A 73 -3.98 -3.97 21.70
CA THR A 73 -3.56 -2.62 21.36
C THR A 73 -2.24 -2.55 20.60
N VAL A 74 -2.22 -1.72 19.56
CA VAL A 74 -1.00 -1.41 18.78
C VAL A 74 -0.66 0.06 18.95
N ALA A 75 0.39 0.35 19.71
CA ALA A 75 0.90 1.69 19.94
C ALA A 75 1.79 2.15 18.78
N CYS A 76 1.42 3.25 18.11
CA CYS A 76 2.22 3.84 17.05
C CYS A 76 3.16 4.93 17.59
N THR A 77 4.48 4.77 17.40
CA THR A 77 5.47 5.75 17.86
C THR A 77 6.65 5.94 16.90
N ALA A 78 7.21 7.14 16.86
CA ALA A 78 8.37 7.48 16.02
C ALA A 78 9.71 7.06 16.64
N THR A 79 9.74 6.69 17.93
CA THR A 79 10.97 6.38 18.65
C THR A 79 10.88 5.01 19.29
N THR A 80 11.86 4.17 18.97
CA THR A 80 12.06 2.83 19.55
C THR A 80 13.30 2.84 20.45
N ASN A 81 13.41 1.84 21.32
CA ASN A 81 14.65 1.57 22.04
C ASN A 81 15.46 0.50 21.31
N GLU A 82 16.78 0.66 21.28
CA GLU A 82 17.70 -0.36 20.76
C GLU A 82 18.21 -1.30 21.86
N ASP A 83 18.10 -0.89 23.13
CA ASP A 83 18.52 -1.67 24.29
C ASP A 83 17.44 -2.68 24.68
N PRO A 84 17.71 -4.00 24.56
CA PRO A 84 16.75 -5.04 24.94
C PRO A 84 16.39 -5.03 26.43
N ALA A 85 17.14 -4.35 27.29
CA ALA A 85 16.82 -4.21 28.71
C ALA A 85 15.73 -3.14 28.98
N ASN A 86 15.41 -2.28 28.00
CA ASN A 86 14.44 -1.18 28.14
C ASN A 86 13.14 -1.46 27.38
N HIS A 87 12.25 -2.22 28.01
CA HIS A 87 11.07 -2.83 27.38
C HIS A 87 9.91 -1.87 27.00
N VAL A 88 9.92 -0.62 27.44
CA VAL A 88 8.79 0.32 27.18
C VAL A 88 8.57 0.55 25.67
N ARG A 89 9.63 0.46 24.87
CA ARG A 89 9.60 0.69 23.41
C ARG A 89 10.28 -0.44 22.64
N TYR A 90 10.43 -1.61 23.28
CA TYR A 90 11.12 -2.77 22.74
C TYR A 90 10.49 -4.08 23.27
N PRO A 91 10.26 -5.10 22.43
CA PRO A 91 10.51 -5.12 20.99
C PRO A 91 9.50 -4.26 20.23
N ALA A 92 9.91 -3.75 19.07
CA ALA A 92 9.03 -3.02 18.17
C ALA A 92 8.89 -3.76 16.84
N THR A 93 7.72 -3.65 16.22
CA THR A 93 7.41 -4.14 14.88
C THR A 93 7.29 -2.97 13.89
N THR A 94 7.26 -3.26 12.60
CA THR A 94 7.02 -2.26 11.55
C THR A 94 5.59 -2.38 11.00
N PRO A 95 5.03 -1.31 10.39
CA PRO A 95 3.73 -1.39 9.75
C PRO A 95 3.60 -2.53 8.74
N ALA A 96 4.67 -2.80 7.97
CA ALA A 96 4.68 -3.86 6.95
C ALA A 96 4.50 -5.26 7.55
N ASP A 97 4.88 -5.46 8.80
CA ASP A 97 4.76 -6.74 9.50
C ASP A 97 3.46 -6.84 10.33
N LEU A 98 2.69 -5.75 10.45
CA LEU A 98 1.52 -5.71 11.32
C LEU A 98 0.41 -6.63 10.84
N ALA A 99 0.08 -6.60 9.55
CA ALA A 99 -1.00 -7.42 9.00
C ALA A 99 -0.79 -8.90 9.32
N ASP A 100 0.43 -9.40 9.10
CA ASP A 100 0.79 -10.77 9.44
C ASP A 100 0.73 -11.04 10.94
N SER A 101 1.16 -10.11 11.79
CA SER A 101 1.14 -10.31 13.25
C SER A 101 -0.27 -10.27 13.86
N LEU A 102 -1.20 -9.57 13.20
CA LEU A 102 -2.54 -9.32 13.72
C LEU A 102 -3.60 -10.29 13.15
N GLN A 103 -3.28 -11.04 12.09
CA GLN A 103 -4.23 -11.93 11.42
C GLN A 103 -4.85 -13.00 12.35
N ASP A 104 -4.08 -13.47 13.32
CA ASP A 104 -4.47 -14.54 14.26
C ASP A 104 -4.91 -14.02 15.63
N VAL A 105 -4.96 -12.69 15.83
CA VAL A 105 -5.38 -12.11 17.11
C VAL A 105 -6.89 -12.30 17.27
N GLU A 106 -7.28 -13.07 18.29
CA GLU A 106 -8.67 -13.22 18.68
C GLU A 106 -9.13 -11.97 19.44
N GLY A 107 -10.12 -11.26 18.90
CA GLY A 107 -10.77 -10.12 19.58
C GLY A 107 -10.79 -8.83 18.75
N ASP A 108 -11.03 -7.72 19.44
CA ASP A 108 -11.01 -6.39 18.85
C ASP A 108 -9.64 -5.76 19.02
N ILE A 109 -9.11 -5.22 17.92
CA ILE A 109 -7.79 -4.59 17.84
C ILE A 109 -7.98 -3.08 17.82
N CYS A 110 -7.15 -2.36 18.57
CA CYS A 110 -7.12 -0.90 18.52
C CYS A 110 -5.73 -0.39 18.15
N VAL A 111 -5.64 0.32 17.03
CA VAL A 111 -4.42 1.02 16.61
C VAL A 111 -4.42 2.41 17.23
N VAL A 112 -3.47 2.67 18.13
CA VAL A 112 -3.43 3.87 18.98
C VAL A 112 -2.35 4.82 18.48
N PHE A 113 -2.78 6.04 18.13
CA PHE A 113 -1.90 7.15 17.79
C PHE A 113 -1.91 8.20 18.91
N GLY A 114 -0.73 8.73 19.24
CA GLY A 114 -0.59 9.77 20.24
C GLY A 114 -0.58 11.19 19.67
N ARG A 115 -0.26 12.13 20.55
CA ARG A 115 -0.15 13.58 20.31
C ARG A 115 0.83 13.92 19.20
N GLU A 116 0.59 14.98 18.44
CA GLU A 116 1.42 15.40 17.30
C GLU A 116 2.89 15.64 17.65
N ARG A 117 3.14 16.30 18.79
CA ARG A 117 4.49 16.75 19.15
C ARG A 117 5.28 15.76 19.99
N VAL A 118 4.58 15.03 20.86
CA VAL A 118 5.20 14.19 21.89
C VAL A 118 4.82 12.71 21.77
N GLY A 119 3.86 12.38 20.90
CA GLY A 119 3.34 11.03 20.75
C GLY A 119 2.65 10.52 22.02
N LEU A 120 2.74 9.21 22.20
CA LEU A 120 2.36 8.53 23.45
C LEU A 120 3.50 8.66 24.46
N SER A 121 3.13 8.99 25.69
CA SER A 121 4.01 8.99 26.86
C SER A 121 4.50 7.58 27.16
N ASN A 122 5.60 7.47 27.92
CA ASN A 122 6.10 6.17 28.33
C ASN A 122 5.12 5.40 29.23
N ASP A 123 4.31 6.12 30.03
CA ASP A 123 3.29 5.51 30.89
C ASP A 123 2.11 4.96 30.06
N GLU A 124 1.73 5.64 28.97
CA GLU A 124 0.74 5.14 28.01
C GLU A 124 1.30 3.93 27.26
N LEU A 125 2.53 4.03 26.71
CA LEU A 125 3.17 2.94 25.97
C LEU A 125 3.36 1.67 26.81
N ALA A 126 3.70 1.81 28.10
CA ALA A 126 3.89 0.69 29.01
C ALA A 126 2.61 -0.12 29.27
N ARG A 127 1.44 0.39 28.84
CA ARG A 127 0.13 -0.24 29.01
C ARG A 127 -0.43 -0.84 27.72
N LEU A 128 0.26 -0.69 26.60
CA LEU A 128 -0.18 -1.19 25.29
C LEU A 128 0.60 -2.44 24.89
N ASP A 129 -0.01 -3.32 24.12
CA ASP A 129 0.49 -4.68 23.88
C ASP A 129 1.61 -4.74 22.84
N VAL A 130 1.48 -3.97 21.76
CA VAL A 130 2.39 -4.00 20.62
C VAL A 130 2.94 -2.60 20.35
N ILE A 131 4.26 -2.49 20.16
CA ILE A 131 4.89 -1.25 19.72
C ILE A 131 5.13 -1.30 18.22
N CYS A 132 4.50 -0.40 17.46
CA CYS A 132 4.72 -0.22 16.04
C CYS A 132 5.50 1.09 15.77
N SER A 133 6.55 1.00 14.96
CA SER A 133 7.30 2.18 14.53
C SER A 133 7.52 2.19 13.02
N ILE A 134 7.22 3.33 12.40
CA ILE A 134 7.40 3.54 10.95
C ILE A 134 8.88 3.83 10.68
N PRO A 135 9.58 3.02 9.86
CA PRO A 135 10.93 3.34 9.44
C PRO A 135 10.97 4.67 8.67
N ALA A 136 11.72 5.65 9.19
CA ALA A 136 11.87 6.98 8.61
C ALA A 136 13.34 7.37 8.48
N SER A 137 13.62 8.51 7.83
CA SER A 137 15.01 9.00 7.71
C SER A 137 15.60 9.26 9.09
N ALA A 138 16.79 8.70 9.36
CA ALA A 138 17.51 8.96 10.61
C ALA A 138 17.80 10.46 10.85
N SER A 139 17.87 11.27 9.78
CA SER A 139 18.06 12.72 9.89
C SER A 139 16.80 13.50 10.27
N TYR A 140 15.61 12.92 10.05
CA TYR A 140 14.33 13.55 10.32
C TYR A 140 13.23 12.47 10.46
N PRO A 141 13.19 11.76 11.60
CA PRO A 141 12.33 10.58 11.77
C PRO A 141 10.90 10.92 12.20
N VAL A 142 10.57 12.20 12.34
CA VAL A 142 9.26 12.65 12.86
C VAL A 142 8.29 12.84 11.70
N LEU A 143 7.19 12.08 11.71
CA LEU A 143 6.10 12.21 10.75
C LEU A 143 4.96 13.05 11.33
N ASN A 144 4.19 13.72 10.47
CA ASN A 144 2.90 14.27 10.86
C ASN A 144 1.95 13.12 11.28
N LEU A 145 1.12 13.37 12.29
CA LEU A 145 0.19 12.39 12.87
C LEU A 145 -0.75 11.75 11.83
N GLY A 146 -1.37 12.57 10.96
CA GLY A 146 -2.22 12.06 9.89
C GLY A 146 -1.45 11.19 8.89
N GLN A 147 -0.22 11.58 8.53
CA GLN A 147 0.64 10.79 7.64
C GLN A 147 1.04 9.45 8.25
N ALA A 148 1.41 9.45 9.53
CA ALA A 148 1.75 8.22 10.26
C ALA A 148 0.57 7.25 10.27
N ALA A 149 -0.64 7.76 10.52
CA ALA A 149 -1.86 6.97 10.44
C ALA A 149 -2.10 6.45 9.02
N THR A 150 -1.99 7.28 7.98
CA THR A 150 -2.17 6.83 6.58
C THR A 150 -1.26 5.64 6.24
N ILE A 151 0.02 5.66 6.66
CA ILE A 151 0.97 4.57 6.39
C ILE A 151 0.54 3.28 7.10
N VAL A 152 0.27 3.36 8.41
CA VAL A 152 -0.12 2.18 9.20
C VAL A 152 -1.43 1.58 8.68
N LEU A 153 -2.43 2.42 8.40
CA LEU A 153 -3.72 1.96 7.89
C LEU A 153 -3.61 1.39 6.48
N TYR A 154 -2.71 1.90 5.64
CA TYR A 154 -2.42 1.31 4.34
C TYR A 154 -1.83 -0.10 4.48
N GLU A 155 -0.91 -0.34 5.42
CA GLU A 155 -0.35 -1.68 5.60
C GLU A 155 -1.35 -2.68 6.19
N LEU A 156 -2.35 -2.20 6.93
CA LEU A 156 -3.44 -3.04 7.42
C LEU A 156 -4.51 -3.36 6.36
N ARG A 157 -4.41 -2.81 5.14
CA ARG A 157 -5.43 -2.97 4.07
C ARG A 157 -5.79 -4.42 3.77
N GLU A 158 -4.87 -5.36 3.94
CA GLU A 158 -5.10 -6.78 3.67
C GLU A 158 -6.08 -7.41 4.67
N LEU A 159 -6.19 -6.82 5.87
CA LEU A 159 -7.15 -7.22 6.91
C LEU A 159 -8.47 -6.43 6.83
N THR A 160 -8.45 -5.22 6.26
CA THR A 160 -9.56 -4.25 6.39
C THR A 160 -10.28 -3.94 5.08
N VAL A 161 -9.63 -4.15 3.92
CA VAL A 161 -10.20 -3.85 2.60
C VAL A 161 -10.58 -5.15 1.90
N ALA A 162 -11.88 -5.43 1.81
CA ALA A 162 -12.39 -6.61 1.12
C ALA A 162 -12.27 -6.52 -0.42
N GLU A 163 -12.49 -5.32 -0.97
CA GLU A 163 -12.45 -5.05 -2.42
C GLU A 163 -11.78 -3.70 -2.69
N THR A 164 -11.07 -3.58 -3.80
CA THR A 164 -10.40 -2.33 -4.20
C THR A 164 -11.03 -1.74 -5.46
N GLN A 165 -10.73 -0.47 -5.77
CA GLN A 165 -11.11 0.14 -7.05
C GLN A 165 -10.42 -0.47 -8.29
N HIS A 166 -9.53 -1.44 -8.09
CA HIS A 166 -8.78 -2.09 -9.16
C HIS A 166 -9.40 -3.46 -9.51
N PRO A 167 -9.23 -3.91 -10.76
CA PRO A 167 -9.52 -5.29 -11.10
C PRO A 167 -8.61 -6.25 -10.31
N GLU A 168 -9.06 -7.48 -10.11
CA GLU A 168 -8.28 -8.55 -9.47
C GLU A 168 -6.91 -8.75 -10.14
N GLU A 169 -6.88 -8.72 -11.47
CA GLU A 169 -5.65 -8.76 -12.26
C GLU A 169 -5.37 -7.40 -12.90
N LEU A 170 -4.34 -6.70 -12.40
CA LEU A 170 -3.82 -5.48 -13.05
C LEU A 170 -3.07 -5.78 -14.35
N HIS A 171 -2.56 -7.01 -14.51
CA HIS A 171 -1.69 -7.38 -15.62
C HIS A 171 -1.82 -8.86 -15.98
N THR A 172 -2.63 -9.15 -17.01
CA THR A 172 -2.79 -10.50 -17.55
C THR A 172 -1.74 -10.79 -18.63
N LEU A 173 -0.81 -11.70 -18.31
CA LEU A 173 0.29 -12.09 -19.20
C LEU A 173 -0.22 -12.82 -20.44
N ALA A 174 0.51 -12.67 -21.55
CA ALA A 174 0.32 -13.54 -22.70
C ALA A 174 0.67 -14.99 -22.34
N GLU A 175 -0.18 -15.93 -22.77
CA GLU A 175 0.14 -17.34 -22.69
C GLU A 175 1.43 -17.66 -23.46
N THR A 176 2.19 -18.63 -22.97
CA THR A 176 3.46 -19.06 -23.59
C THR A 176 3.35 -19.31 -25.10
N PRO A 177 2.31 -19.99 -25.64
CA PRO A 177 2.19 -20.20 -27.08
C PRO A 177 2.07 -18.90 -27.89
N ALA A 178 1.42 -17.87 -27.34
CA ALA A 178 1.33 -16.57 -28.01
C ALA A 178 2.71 -15.90 -28.10
N VAL A 179 3.47 -15.92 -27.01
CA VAL A 179 4.83 -15.34 -26.93
C VAL A 179 5.79 -16.07 -27.87
N GLU A 180 5.75 -17.40 -27.89
CA GLU A 180 6.57 -18.21 -28.81
C GLU A 180 6.19 -17.94 -30.28
N GLY A 181 4.89 -17.83 -30.59
CA GLY A 181 4.45 -17.45 -31.93
C GLY A 181 4.92 -16.05 -32.39
N LEU A 182 5.18 -15.14 -31.45
CA LEU A 182 5.80 -13.85 -31.74
C LEU A 182 7.31 -14.00 -31.99
N HIS A 183 8.01 -14.86 -31.25
CA HIS A 183 9.42 -15.20 -31.55
C HIS A 183 9.60 -15.79 -32.94
N GLU A 184 8.73 -16.72 -33.33
CA GLU A 184 8.72 -17.31 -34.67
C GLU A 184 8.44 -16.29 -35.77
N GLU A 185 7.49 -15.36 -35.56
CA GLU A 185 7.22 -14.33 -36.57
C GLU A 185 8.38 -13.34 -36.69
N PHE A 186 9.00 -12.96 -35.56
CA PHE A 186 10.20 -12.12 -35.58
C PHE A 186 11.35 -12.81 -36.32
N ASP A 187 11.48 -14.13 -36.15
CA ASP A 187 12.46 -14.92 -36.88
C ASP A 187 12.23 -14.86 -38.40
N ARG A 188 11.00 -15.15 -38.85
CA ARG A 188 10.63 -15.02 -40.27
C ARG A 188 10.86 -13.61 -40.80
N PHE A 189 10.56 -12.59 -40.00
CA PHE A 189 10.77 -11.20 -40.35
C PHE A 189 12.26 -10.87 -40.55
N LEU A 190 13.17 -11.38 -39.70
CA LEU A 190 14.62 -11.19 -39.88
C LEU A 190 15.10 -11.75 -41.22
N GLY A 191 14.56 -12.90 -41.65
CA GLY A 191 14.85 -13.48 -42.96
C GLY A 191 14.42 -12.56 -44.09
N ALA A 192 13.18 -12.08 -44.05
CA ALA A 192 12.63 -11.25 -45.12
C ALA A 192 13.30 -9.87 -45.27
N ILE A 193 13.76 -9.23 -44.18
CA ILE A 193 14.50 -7.97 -44.30
C ILE A 193 15.96 -8.16 -44.76
N GLY A 194 16.37 -9.38 -45.12
CA GLY A 194 17.76 -9.69 -45.48
C GLY A 194 18.75 -9.48 -44.32
N HIS A 195 18.34 -9.70 -43.07
CA HIS A 195 19.24 -9.53 -41.93
C HIS A 195 20.38 -10.56 -41.99
N PRO A 196 21.66 -10.16 -41.85
CA PRO A 196 22.81 -11.06 -42.03
C PRO A 196 22.72 -12.31 -41.15
N GLU A 197 22.88 -13.50 -41.74
CA GLU A 197 22.69 -14.80 -41.07
C GLU A 197 23.52 -14.93 -39.79
N GLU A 198 24.76 -14.45 -39.82
CA GLU A 198 25.68 -14.49 -38.67
C GLU A 198 25.21 -13.60 -37.50
N LYS A 199 24.32 -12.64 -37.76
CA LYS A 199 23.75 -11.71 -36.77
C LYS A 199 22.35 -12.11 -36.30
N GLN A 200 21.63 -12.94 -37.05
CA GLN A 200 20.25 -13.35 -36.72
C GLN A 200 20.17 -14.03 -35.35
N HIS A 201 21.13 -14.87 -34.99
CA HIS A 201 21.14 -15.52 -33.68
C HIS A 201 21.20 -14.51 -32.53
N LYS A 202 22.01 -13.45 -32.68
CA LYS A 202 22.11 -12.37 -31.69
C LYS A 202 20.80 -11.58 -31.62
N ALA A 203 20.20 -11.25 -32.76
CA ALA A 203 18.93 -10.52 -32.81
C ALA A 203 17.79 -11.30 -32.14
N ARG A 204 17.61 -12.59 -32.47
CA ARG A 204 16.62 -13.49 -31.83
C ARG A 204 16.79 -13.55 -30.32
N ARG A 205 18.03 -13.74 -29.85
CA ARG A 205 18.35 -13.79 -28.42
C ARG A 205 18.03 -12.48 -27.71
N LEU A 206 18.38 -11.35 -28.31
CA LEU A 206 18.08 -10.03 -27.74
C LEU A 206 16.57 -9.79 -27.68
N PHE A 207 15.84 -10.12 -28.75
CA PHE A 207 14.39 -10.00 -28.78
C PHE A 207 13.71 -10.87 -27.71
N ARG A 208 14.16 -12.14 -27.54
CA ARG A 208 13.70 -13.00 -26.44
C ARG A 208 13.97 -12.40 -25.06
N ARG A 209 15.16 -11.84 -24.84
CA ARG A 209 15.48 -11.17 -23.58
C ARG A 209 14.69 -9.88 -23.34
N VAL A 210 14.23 -9.21 -24.41
CA VAL A 210 13.35 -8.04 -24.31
C VAL A 210 11.95 -8.47 -23.91
N LEU A 211 11.37 -9.46 -24.59
CA LEU A 211 10.02 -9.92 -24.25
C LEU A 211 9.96 -10.58 -22.87
N GLY A 212 10.99 -11.34 -22.47
CA GLY A 212 11.02 -11.99 -21.16
C GLY A 212 11.00 -11.01 -19.99
N ARG A 213 11.64 -9.84 -20.13
CA ARG A 213 11.58 -8.77 -19.11
C ARG A 213 10.37 -7.86 -19.24
N ALA A 214 9.81 -7.74 -20.44
CA ALA A 214 8.64 -6.91 -20.70
C ALA A 214 7.33 -7.59 -20.26
N GLN A 215 7.32 -8.93 -20.16
CA GLN A 215 6.17 -9.73 -19.73
C GLN A 215 4.88 -9.32 -20.48
N PRO A 216 4.86 -9.36 -21.82
CA PRO A 216 3.80 -8.73 -22.60
C PRO A 216 2.44 -9.38 -22.35
N THR A 217 1.39 -8.57 -22.45
CA THR A 217 0.00 -9.03 -22.50
C THR A 217 -0.30 -9.76 -23.81
N GLY A 218 -1.39 -10.53 -23.82
CA GLY A 218 -1.86 -11.22 -25.03
C GLY A 218 -2.12 -10.26 -26.20
N ARG A 219 -2.64 -9.05 -25.92
CA ARG A 219 -2.94 -8.03 -26.93
C ARG A 219 -1.66 -7.44 -27.54
N GLU A 220 -0.65 -7.15 -26.73
CA GLU A 220 0.64 -6.65 -27.20
C GLU A 220 1.31 -7.70 -28.09
N THR A 221 1.31 -8.95 -27.65
CA THR A 221 1.88 -10.07 -28.39
C THR A 221 1.19 -10.26 -29.75
N LYS A 222 -0.14 -10.25 -29.78
CA LYS A 222 -0.93 -10.31 -31.03
C LYS A 222 -0.65 -9.14 -31.96
N THR A 223 -0.51 -7.93 -31.41
CA THR A 223 -0.27 -6.71 -32.18
C THR A 223 1.12 -6.73 -32.82
N LEU A 224 2.17 -7.00 -32.03
CA LEU A 224 3.54 -7.08 -32.52
C LEU A 224 3.70 -8.18 -33.58
N ARG A 225 3.09 -9.35 -33.35
CA ARG A 225 3.10 -10.45 -34.33
C ARG A 225 2.43 -10.03 -35.63
N GLY A 226 1.32 -9.30 -35.55
CA GLY A 226 0.64 -8.72 -36.70
C GLY A 226 1.53 -7.76 -37.49
N LEU A 227 2.25 -6.88 -36.80
CA LEU A 227 3.16 -5.90 -37.42
C LEU A 227 4.32 -6.57 -38.16
N PHE A 228 5.00 -7.54 -37.52
CA PHE A 228 6.09 -8.28 -38.18
C PHE A 228 5.60 -9.06 -39.40
N ARG A 229 4.44 -9.71 -39.29
CA ARG A 229 3.81 -10.42 -40.41
C ARG A 229 3.47 -9.49 -41.56
N GLN A 230 2.88 -8.33 -41.28
CA GLN A 230 2.51 -7.36 -42.31
C GLN A 230 3.75 -6.75 -42.99
N ALA A 231 4.79 -6.41 -42.21
CA ALA A 231 6.04 -5.89 -42.75
C ALA A 231 6.69 -6.93 -43.68
N ARG A 232 6.78 -8.19 -43.22
CA ARG A 232 7.28 -9.31 -44.01
C ARG A 232 6.54 -9.47 -45.34
N GLN A 233 5.20 -9.54 -45.30
CA GLN A 233 4.37 -9.69 -46.51
C GLN A 233 4.55 -8.55 -47.52
N ARG A 234 4.84 -7.33 -47.07
CA ARG A 234 5.12 -6.20 -47.97
C ARG A 234 6.48 -6.30 -48.64
N ILE A 235 7.49 -6.80 -47.92
CA ILE A 235 8.83 -6.99 -48.45
C ILE A 235 8.78 -8.09 -49.52
N GLU A 236 8.18 -9.23 -49.20
CA GLU A 236 8.03 -10.36 -50.15
C GLU A 236 7.34 -9.92 -51.46
N ARG A 237 6.25 -9.14 -51.36
CA ARG A 237 5.56 -8.61 -52.56
C ARG A 237 6.42 -7.65 -53.38
N ALA A 238 7.24 -6.84 -52.73
CA ALA A 238 8.09 -5.88 -53.44
C ALA A 238 9.29 -6.55 -54.13
N GLU A 239 9.62 -7.79 -53.77
CA GLU A 239 10.63 -8.61 -54.45
C GLU A 239 10.04 -9.40 -55.63
N ASP A 240 8.72 -9.63 -55.62
CA ASP A 240 7.97 -10.33 -56.69
C ASP A 240 7.56 -9.41 -57.86
N ASP A 241 7.50 -8.09 -57.64
CA ASP A 241 7.16 -7.03 -58.63
C ASP A 241 8.41 -6.45 -59.33
#